data_AF-A0A0G4NGC1-F1
#
_entry.id   AF-A0A0G4NGC1-F1
#
_cell.length_a   1.000
_cell.length_b   1.000
_cell.length_c   1.000
_cell.angle_alpha   90.00
_cell.angle_beta   90.00
_cell.angle_gamma   90.00
#
_symmetry.space_group_name_H-M   'P 1'
#
loop_
_entity.id
_entity.type
_entity.pdbx_description
1 polymer ?
#
loop_
_entity_poly.entity_id
_entity_poly.type
_entity_poly.pdbx_seq_one_letter_code
_entity_poly.pdbx_strand_id
1 'polypeptide(L)'
;KALLDGIIKAVNSLRTSLSKEGCALVQDIAHAFGPGMDPLVELLMQTFIKLCAATKKIASQQANVTVDAIVGRASYNSRIMQHVWGACQDKNVQPRTYAADWLQTILKKEGHHKSHIEHNGGVELFEKCIKKGLNDSNPGVREKMRGTYWAFA
;
A
#
# COMPACT_ATOMS: atom_id res chain seq x y z
N LYS A 1 -21.74 4.08 -2.34
CA LYS A 1 -21.04 4.07 -3.65
C LYS A 1 -20.77 5.50 -4.15
N ALA A 2 -21.79 6.36 -4.32
CA ALA A 2 -21.61 7.73 -4.80
C ALA A 2 -20.56 8.59 -4.03
N LEU A 3 -20.48 8.48 -2.69
CA LEU A 3 -19.47 9.22 -1.91
C LEU A 3 -18.03 8.75 -2.20
N LEU A 4 -17.80 7.44 -2.30
CA LEU A 4 -16.50 6.88 -2.63
C LEU A 4 -16.04 7.31 -4.02
N ASP A 5 -16.95 7.34 -5.00
CA ASP A 5 -16.65 7.82 -6.35
C ASP A 5 -16.25 9.30 -6.35
N GLY A 6 -16.89 10.12 -5.53
CA GLY A 6 -16.52 11.53 -5.33
C GLY A 6 -15.12 11.70 -4.72
N ILE A 7 -14.81 10.90 -3.69
CA ILE A 7 -13.48 10.89 -3.07
C ILE A 7 -12.41 10.48 -4.09
N ILE A 8 -12.64 9.43 -4.87
CA ILE A 8 -11.70 8.96 -5.90
C ILE A 8 -11.50 10.02 -7.00
N LYS A 9 -12.55 10.77 -7.37
CA LYS A 9 -12.42 11.90 -8.29
C LYS A 9 -11.56 13.02 -7.71
N ALA A 10 -11.70 13.32 -6.42
CA ALA A 10 -10.87 14.31 -5.75
C ALA A 10 -9.39 13.85 -5.71
N VAL A 11 -9.13 12.61 -5.30
CA VAL A 11 -7.80 11.99 -5.27
C VAL A 11 -7.11 12.06 -6.65
N ASN A 12 -7.83 11.76 -7.73
CA ASN A 12 -7.30 11.81 -9.10
C ASN A 12 -7.30 13.20 -9.74
N SER A 13 -7.62 14.26 -9.00
CA SER A 13 -7.63 15.61 -9.55
C SER A 13 -6.23 16.05 -10.01
N LEU A 14 -6.16 16.68 -11.18
CA LEU A 14 -4.92 17.31 -11.65
C LEU A 14 -4.49 18.51 -10.78
N ARG A 15 -5.44 19.09 -10.02
CA ARG A 15 -5.19 20.15 -9.06
C ARG A 15 -4.56 19.55 -7.81
N THR A 16 -3.29 19.85 -7.58
CA THR A 16 -2.50 19.27 -6.49
C THR A 16 -3.13 19.49 -5.12
N SER A 17 -3.75 20.66 -4.88
CA SER A 17 -4.46 20.94 -3.63
C SER A 17 -5.64 20.00 -3.42
N LEU A 18 -6.51 19.84 -4.40
CA LEU A 18 -7.68 18.95 -4.28
C LEU A 18 -7.28 17.47 -4.16
N SER A 19 -6.28 17.03 -4.92
CA SER A 19 -5.73 15.67 -4.79
C SER A 19 -5.16 15.41 -3.41
N LYS A 20 -4.41 16.38 -2.85
CA LYS A 20 -3.85 16.31 -1.50
C LYS A 20 -4.97 16.16 -0.45
N GLU A 21 -6.00 17.01 -0.49
CA GLU A 21 -7.11 16.91 0.47
C GLU A 21 -7.90 15.61 0.32
N GLY A 22 -8.04 15.08 -0.91
CA GLY A 22 -8.62 13.76 -1.15
C GLY A 22 -7.80 12.63 -0.51
N CYS A 23 -6.47 12.70 -0.59
CA CYS A 23 -5.57 11.75 0.08
C CYS A 23 -5.69 11.86 1.61
N ALA A 24 -5.64 13.08 2.14
CA ALA A 24 -5.75 13.35 3.58
C ALA A 24 -7.06 12.82 4.16
N LEU A 25 -8.19 13.04 3.47
CA LEU A 25 -9.49 12.49 3.87
C LEU A 25 -9.47 10.96 4.00
N VAL A 26 -8.82 10.25 3.08
CA VAL A 26 -8.72 8.78 3.17
C VAL A 26 -7.82 8.35 4.33
N GLN A 27 -6.74 9.09 4.60
CA GLN A 27 -5.89 8.85 5.78
C GLN A 27 -6.70 9.03 7.07
N ASP A 28 -7.48 10.10 7.18
CA ASP A 28 -8.35 10.37 8.33
C ASP A 28 -9.40 9.28 8.49
N ILE A 29 -10.02 8.81 7.40
CA ILE A 29 -10.96 7.68 7.42
C ILE A 29 -10.27 6.42 7.96
N ALA A 30 -9.05 6.12 7.49
CA ALA A 30 -8.29 4.96 7.96
C ALA A 30 -7.99 5.05 9.47
N HIS A 31 -7.57 6.22 9.95
CA HIS A 31 -7.26 6.43 11.36
C HIS A 31 -8.49 6.43 12.26
N ALA A 32 -9.62 6.99 11.79
CA ALA A 32 -10.84 7.11 12.57
C ALA A 32 -11.66 5.80 12.62
N PHE A 33 -11.74 5.07 11.51
CA PHE A 33 -12.64 3.92 11.39
C PHE A 33 -11.93 2.56 11.38
N GLY A 34 -10.62 2.51 11.11
CA GLY A 34 -9.86 1.26 11.08
C GLY A 34 -10.57 0.18 10.24
N PRO A 35 -10.91 -1.00 10.79
CA PRO A 35 -11.68 -2.05 10.10
C PRO A 35 -13.01 -1.59 9.47
N GLY A 36 -13.63 -0.52 9.98
CA GLY A 36 -14.85 0.05 9.38
C GLY A 36 -14.65 0.52 7.93
N MET A 37 -13.40 0.75 7.51
CA MET A 37 -13.08 1.14 6.13
C MET A 37 -12.98 -0.04 5.15
N ASP A 38 -12.96 -1.29 5.63
CA ASP A 38 -12.72 -2.50 4.82
C ASP A 38 -13.55 -2.57 3.52
N PRO A 39 -14.85 -2.19 3.49
CA PRO A 39 -15.64 -2.20 2.25
C PRO A 39 -15.11 -1.27 1.15
N LEU A 40 -14.27 -0.29 1.50
CA LEU A 40 -13.71 0.72 0.61
C LEU A 40 -12.29 0.35 0.13
N VAL A 41 -11.58 -0.47 0.92
CA VAL A 41 -10.13 -0.74 0.76
C VAL A 41 -9.79 -1.20 -0.65
N GLU A 42 -10.60 -2.10 -1.22
CA GLU A 42 -10.30 -2.66 -2.54
C GLU A 42 -10.14 -1.59 -3.62
N LEU A 43 -11.13 -0.70 -3.73
CA LEU A 43 -11.13 0.34 -4.76
C LEU A 43 -10.12 1.45 -4.44
N LEU A 44 -9.90 1.74 -3.15
CA LEU A 44 -8.89 2.70 -2.71
C LEU A 44 -7.48 2.20 -3.03
N MET A 45 -7.15 0.93 -2.72
CA MET A 45 -5.85 0.34 -3.02
C MET A 45 -5.54 0.38 -4.53
N GLN A 46 -6.51 -0.01 -5.37
CA GLN A 46 -6.36 0.10 -6.83
C GLN A 46 -6.10 1.53 -7.29
N THR A 47 -6.76 2.52 -6.67
CA THR A 47 -6.60 3.94 -7.00
C THR A 47 -5.24 4.47 -6.55
N PHE A 48 -4.86 4.24 -5.30
CA PHE A 48 -3.64 4.79 -4.74
C PHE A 48 -2.38 4.13 -5.28
N ILE A 49 -2.38 2.83 -5.59
CA ILE A 49 -1.22 2.20 -6.24
C ILE A 49 -0.96 2.81 -7.62
N LYS A 50 -2.01 3.11 -8.39
CA LYS A 50 -1.86 3.85 -9.65
C LYS A 50 -1.33 5.26 -9.43
N LEU A 51 -1.79 5.95 -8.37
CA LEU A 51 -1.31 7.28 -8.03
C LEU A 51 0.15 7.28 -7.53
N CYS A 52 0.61 6.21 -6.87
CA CYS A 52 2.01 6.01 -6.49
C CYS A 52 2.93 6.00 -7.73
N ALA A 53 2.44 5.56 -8.88
CA ALA A 53 3.15 5.58 -10.15
C ALA A 53 3.10 6.94 -10.88
N ALA A 54 2.43 7.95 -10.32
CA ALA A 54 2.33 9.26 -10.95
C ALA A 54 3.69 9.96 -11.05
N THR A 55 3.92 10.67 -12.16
CA THR A 55 5.18 11.41 -12.42
C THR A 55 5.40 12.59 -11.47
N LYS A 56 4.30 13.19 -10.97
CA LYS A 56 4.36 14.29 -10.01
C LYS A 56 4.75 13.74 -8.63
N LYS A 57 6.00 13.98 -8.21
CA LYS A 57 6.59 13.47 -6.95
C LYS A 57 5.68 13.64 -5.73
N ILE A 58 5.09 14.83 -5.54
CA ILE A 58 4.22 15.09 -4.40
C ILE A 58 2.95 14.21 -4.42
N ALA A 59 2.37 13.94 -5.58
CA ALA A 59 1.19 13.06 -5.69
C ALA A 59 1.56 11.61 -5.38
N SER A 60 2.68 11.13 -5.94
CA SER A 60 3.22 9.80 -5.68
C SER A 60 3.53 9.59 -4.18
N GLN A 61 4.14 10.58 -3.53
CA GLN A 61 4.44 10.53 -2.09
C GLN A 61 3.18 10.57 -1.22
N GLN A 62 2.18 11.38 -1.56
CA GLN A 62 0.92 11.41 -0.81
C GLN A 62 0.15 10.10 -0.95
N ALA A 63 0.16 9.51 -2.15
CA ALA A 63 -0.42 8.19 -2.37
C ALA A 63 0.30 7.12 -1.53
N ASN A 64 1.63 7.16 -1.46
CA ASN A 64 2.41 6.25 -0.63
C ASN A 64 1.98 6.29 0.83
N VAL A 65 1.95 7.49 1.43
CA VAL A 65 1.51 7.68 2.83
C VAL A 65 0.07 7.19 3.03
N THR A 66 -0.79 7.40 2.03
CA THR A 66 -2.19 6.96 2.12
C THR A 66 -2.33 5.44 2.06
N VAL A 67 -1.58 4.76 1.18
CA VAL A 67 -1.54 3.28 1.16
C VAL A 67 -1.03 2.76 2.49
N ASP A 68 0.04 3.34 3.04
CA ASP A 68 0.60 2.95 4.32
C ASP A 68 -0.42 3.07 5.46
N ALA A 69 -1.17 4.18 5.51
CA ALA A 69 -2.26 4.38 6.46
C ALA A 69 -3.38 3.33 6.31
N ILE A 70 -3.77 3.00 5.07
CA ILE A 70 -4.79 1.97 4.78
C ILE A 70 -4.31 0.61 5.29
N VAL A 71 -3.13 0.15 4.88
CA VAL A 71 -2.64 -1.20 5.25
C VAL A 71 -2.32 -1.30 6.74
N GLY A 72 -1.95 -0.18 7.39
CA GLY A 72 -1.72 -0.10 8.82
C GLY A 72 -2.97 -0.07 9.69
N ARG A 73 -4.16 0.22 9.12
CA ARG A 73 -5.41 0.38 9.91
C ARG A 73 -6.58 -0.50 9.48
N ALA A 74 -6.66 -0.91 8.23
CA ALA A 74 -7.70 -1.83 7.73
C ALA A 74 -7.49 -3.26 8.25
N SER A 75 -8.51 -4.11 8.22
CA SER A 75 -8.32 -5.54 8.53
C SER A 75 -7.43 -6.20 7.49
N TYR A 76 -6.51 -7.06 7.93
CA TYR A 76 -5.69 -7.83 7.00
C TYR A 76 -6.56 -8.81 6.22
N ASN A 77 -6.35 -8.87 4.90
CA ASN A 77 -6.88 -9.90 4.04
C ASN A 77 -5.89 -10.17 2.89
N SER A 78 -5.99 -11.34 2.28
CA SER A 78 -5.10 -11.76 1.19
C SER A 78 -5.15 -10.82 -0.03
N ARG A 79 -6.25 -10.09 -0.22
CA ARG A 79 -6.42 -9.16 -1.33
C ARG A 79 -5.55 -7.91 -1.17
N ILE A 80 -5.37 -7.39 0.05
CA ILE A 80 -4.39 -6.33 0.32
C ILE A 80 -2.99 -6.78 -0.11
N MET A 81 -2.60 -8.01 0.22
CA MET A 81 -1.30 -8.56 -0.21
C MET A 81 -1.21 -8.73 -1.72
N GLN A 82 -2.30 -9.08 -2.40
CA GLN A 82 -2.31 -9.14 -3.87
C GLN A 82 -2.07 -7.76 -4.51
N HIS A 83 -2.62 -6.69 -3.93
CA HIS A 83 -2.35 -5.32 -4.36
C HIS A 83 -0.87 -4.94 -4.16
N VAL A 84 -0.30 -5.26 -2.99
CA VAL A 84 1.13 -5.03 -2.70
C VAL A 84 2.02 -5.84 -3.65
N TRP A 85 1.65 -7.09 -3.96
CA TRP A 85 2.34 -7.92 -4.95
C TRP A 85 2.27 -7.31 -6.35
N GLY A 86 1.12 -6.75 -6.74
CA GLY A 86 0.99 -5.98 -7.97
C GLY A 86 1.95 -4.80 -8.03
N ALA A 87 2.05 -4.03 -6.93
CA ALA A 87 2.98 -2.90 -6.83
C ALA A 87 4.46 -3.33 -6.93
N CYS A 88 4.84 -4.49 -6.38
CA CYS A 88 6.20 -5.05 -6.51
C CYS A 88 6.59 -5.38 -7.96
N GLN A 89 5.62 -5.52 -8.86
CA GLN A 89 5.83 -5.81 -10.28
C GLN A 89 5.61 -4.58 -11.17
N ASP A 90 5.30 -3.42 -10.59
CA ASP A 90 5.02 -2.23 -11.38
C ASP A 90 6.24 -1.84 -12.21
N LYS A 91 5.99 -1.40 -13.46
CA LYS A 91 7.05 -0.93 -14.35
C LYS A 91 7.80 0.27 -13.76
N ASN A 92 7.11 1.10 -12.96
CA ASN A 92 7.66 2.28 -12.32
C ASN A 92 8.40 1.90 -11.04
N VAL A 93 9.51 2.59 -10.77
CA VAL A 93 10.34 2.33 -9.59
C VAL A 93 9.64 2.68 -8.28
N GLN A 94 8.80 3.70 -8.28
CA GLN A 94 8.21 4.28 -7.07
C GLN A 94 7.29 3.28 -6.35
N PRO A 95 6.26 2.68 -6.98
CA PRO A 95 5.44 1.65 -6.31
C PRO A 95 6.27 0.47 -5.79
N ARG A 96 7.27 0.01 -6.55
CA ARG A 96 8.15 -1.09 -6.12
C ARG A 96 8.97 -0.72 -4.88
N THR A 97 9.45 0.52 -4.82
CA THR A 97 10.18 1.06 -3.67
C THR A 97 9.28 1.16 -2.44
N TYR A 98 8.07 1.70 -2.62
CA TYR A 98 7.10 1.90 -1.54
C TYR A 98 6.52 0.60 -0.99
N ALA A 99 6.38 -0.43 -1.83
CA ALA A 99 5.91 -1.73 -1.40
C ALA A 99 6.76 -2.34 -0.28
N ALA A 100 8.07 -2.07 -0.24
CA ALA A 100 8.92 -2.50 0.87
C ALA A 100 8.46 -1.93 2.22
N ASP A 101 8.13 -0.65 2.26
CA ASP A 101 7.68 0.00 3.50
C ASP A 101 6.26 -0.51 3.89
N TRP A 102 5.35 -0.72 2.92
CA TRP A 102 4.03 -1.28 3.19
C TRP A 102 4.08 -2.71 3.75
N LEU A 103 4.98 -3.55 3.23
CA LEU A 103 5.19 -4.90 3.75
C LEU A 103 5.64 -4.86 5.21
N GLN A 104 6.56 -3.96 5.57
CA GLN A 104 6.97 -3.78 6.97
C GLN A 104 5.80 -3.31 7.85
N THR A 105 4.97 -2.40 7.37
CA THR A 105 3.79 -1.94 8.11
C THR A 105 2.82 -3.09 8.37
N ILE A 106 2.56 -3.94 7.38
CA ILE A 106 1.70 -5.12 7.57
C ILE A 106 2.34 -6.11 8.56
N LEU A 107 3.64 -6.40 8.44
CA LEU A 107 4.34 -7.32 9.35
C LEU A 107 4.31 -6.83 10.81
N LYS A 108 4.53 -5.53 11.04
CA LYS A 108 4.45 -4.93 12.38
C LYS A 108 3.04 -5.01 12.95
N LYS A 109 2.03 -4.73 12.13
CA LYS A 109 0.62 -4.77 12.53
C LYS A 109 0.16 -6.19 12.90
N GLU A 110 0.54 -7.19 12.10
CA GLU A 110 0.10 -8.58 12.28
C GLU A 110 1.08 -9.41 13.14
N GLY A 111 2.16 -8.82 13.66
CA GLY A 111 3.19 -9.55 14.41
C GLY A 111 2.67 -10.30 15.65
N HIS A 112 1.57 -9.83 16.24
CA HIS A 112 0.88 -10.48 17.37
C HIS A 112 -0.22 -11.46 16.94
N HIS A 113 -0.60 -11.48 15.66
CA HIS A 113 -1.70 -12.28 15.10
C HIS A 113 -1.22 -13.13 13.90
N LYS A 114 -0.13 -13.89 14.09
CA LYS A 114 0.53 -14.66 13.01
C LYS A 114 -0.42 -15.59 12.24
N SER A 115 -1.43 -16.14 12.92
CA SER A 115 -2.44 -17.02 12.32
C SER A 115 -3.19 -16.37 11.15
N HIS A 116 -3.39 -15.05 11.15
CA HIS A 116 -4.06 -14.32 10.07
C HIS A 116 -3.30 -14.36 8.75
N ILE A 117 -1.96 -14.38 8.82
CA ILE A 117 -1.07 -14.45 7.66
C ILE A 117 -0.88 -15.90 7.22
N GLU A 118 -0.70 -16.81 8.18
CA GLU A 118 -0.37 -18.22 7.94
C GLU A 118 -1.50 -19.00 7.27
N HIS A 119 -2.75 -18.82 7.70
CA HIS A 119 -3.87 -19.66 7.23
C HIS A 119 -4.41 -19.28 5.84
N ASN A 120 -3.93 -18.17 5.26
CA ASN A 120 -4.48 -17.58 4.02
C ASN A 120 -3.47 -17.52 2.87
N GLY A 121 -2.35 -18.27 2.95
CA GLY A 121 -1.27 -18.19 1.96
C GLY A 121 -0.53 -16.84 1.95
N GLY A 122 -0.69 -16.04 3.02
CA GLY A 122 -0.06 -14.73 3.14
C GLY A 122 1.45 -14.82 3.20
N VAL A 123 1.99 -15.85 3.87
CA VAL A 123 3.44 -16.11 4.01
C VAL A 123 4.09 -16.26 2.63
N GLU A 124 3.52 -17.08 1.75
CA GLU A 124 4.03 -17.28 0.39
C GLU A 124 4.04 -15.98 -0.42
N LEU A 125 3.00 -15.14 -0.27
CA LEU A 125 2.95 -13.83 -0.91
C LEU A 125 4.02 -12.88 -0.37
N PHE A 126 4.27 -12.86 0.94
CA PHE A 126 5.37 -12.09 1.54
C PHE A 126 6.71 -12.52 0.97
N GLU A 127 7.01 -13.82 0.98
CA GLU A 127 8.24 -14.33 0.40
C GLU A 127 8.38 -13.94 -1.07
N LYS A 128 7.31 -14.05 -1.84
CA LYS A 128 7.31 -13.70 -3.26
C LYS A 128 7.62 -12.21 -3.47
N CYS A 129 7.01 -11.33 -2.69
CA CYS A 129 7.26 -9.88 -2.74
C CYS A 129 8.72 -9.56 -2.37
N ILE A 130 9.21 -10.14 -1.27
CA ILE A 130 10.58 -9.90 -0.77
C ILE A 130 11.61 -10.43 -1.76
N LYS A 131 11.47 -11.67 -2.24
CA LYS A 131 12.34 -12.26 -3.26
C LYS A 131 12.37 -11.40 -4.52
N LYS A 132 11.22 -10.87 -4.96
CA LYS A 132 11.14 -10.00 -6.13
C LYS A 132 11.87 -8.68 -5.90
N GLY A 133 11.66 -8.00 -4.76
CA GLY A 133 12.29 -6.73 -4.46
C GLY A 133 13.81 -6.84 -4.20
N LEU A 134 14.28 -7.92 -3.59
CA LEU A 134 15.72 -8.18 -3.41
C LEU A 134 16.44 -8.43 -4.74
N ASN A 135 15.73 -8.95 -5.74
CA ASN A 135 16.22 -9.17 -7.11
C ASN A 135 15.81 -8.04 -8.07
N ASP A 136 15.37 -6.88 -7.57
CA ASP A 136 14.97 -5.76 -8.42
C ASP A 136 16.17 -5.21 -9.20
N SER A 137 15.95 -4.75 -10.43
CA SER A 137 17.00 -4.12 -11.23
C SER A 137 17.48 -2.80 -10.62
N ASN A 138 16.61 -2.07 -9.91
CA ASN A 138 16.97 -0.82 -9.25
C ASN A 138 17.62 -1.06 -7.88
N PRO A 139 18.83 -0.51 -7.62
CA PRO A 139 19.52 -0.69 -6.34
C PRO A 139 18.77 -0.12 -5.14
N GLY A 140 18.04 0.98 -5.29
CA GLY A 140 17.28 1.59 -4.21
C GLY A 140 16.11 0.73 -3.75
N VAL A 141 15.45 0.01 -4.68
CA VAL A 141 14.41 -0.97 -4.34
C VAL A 141 15.03 -2.13 -3.55
N ARG A 142 16.17 -2.66 -4.01
CA ARG A 142 16.88 -3.75 -3.30
C ARG A 142 17.26 -3.34 -1.88
N GLU A 143 17.83 -2.15 -1.73
CA GLU A 143 18.25 -1.62 -0.43
C GLU A 143 17.07 -1.48 0.54
N LYS A 144 15.96 -0.89 0.09
CA LYS A 144 14.73 -0.81 0.88
C LYS A 144 14.15 -2.19 1.23
N MET A 145 14.18 -3.13 0.29
CA MET A 145 13.65 -4.48 0.52
C MET A 145 14.48 -5.29 1.51
N ARG A 146 15.79 -5.03 1.66
CA ARG A 146 16.61 -5.70 2.70
C ARG A 146 16.09 -5.43 4.12
N GLY A 147 15.67 -4.21 4.42
CA GLY A 147 15.07 -3.89 5.71
C GLY A 147 13.79 -4.68 5.95
N THR A 148 13.01 -4.90 4.89
CA THR A 148 11.78 -5.71 4.93
C THR A 148 12.08 -7.19 5.13
N TYR A 149 13.11 -7.72 4.49
CA TYR A 149 13.56 -9.10 4.69
C TYR A 149 13.91 -9.37 6.16
N TRP A 150 14.69 -8.50 6.80
CA TRP A 150 15.04 -8.67 8.21
C TRP A 150 13.86 -8.54 9.18
N ALA A 151 12.82 -7.81 8.79
CA ALA A 151 11.58 -7.74 9.57
C ALA A 151 10.69 -8.98 9.39
N PHE A 152 10.90 -9.75 8.32
CA PHE A 152 10.15 -10.97 8.02
C PHE A 152 10.83 -12.25 8.51
N ALA A 153 12.17 -12.29 8.42
CA ALA A 153 13.02 -13.42 8.83
C ALA A 153 12.95 -13.70 10.33
#